data_AF-K9RCE1-F1
#
_entry.id   AF-K9RCE1-F1
#
_cell.length_a   1.000
_cell.length_b   1.000
_cell.length_c   1.000
_cell.angle_alpha   90.00
_cell.angle_beta   90.00
_cell.angle_gamma   90.00
#
_symmetry.space_group_name_H-M   'P 1'
#
loop_
_entity.id
_entity.type
_entity.pdbx_description
1 polymer ?
#
loop_
_entity_poly.entity_id
_entity_poly.type
_entity_poly.pdbx_seq_one_letter_code
_entity_poly.pdbx_strand_id
1 'polypeptide(L)'
;MDELIKKIAGLGFPGIILIAVMASTGLTGAAAITAALAFLGGPAGMLGGITVLGLTGLIADALTNVGLEELLTAVYCQRRQSEPQGKLLEEINFLSLFDGDLKERLKATVTDVCGCNTIVAQAITDDTEEVIAILEYVPGMTRAHHRDFKSSNPVMRLRDGSVVKTWKNPFGVDHVFIADRNDNMIYGGFVGWIHSDGLNAAIARIRRNYA
;
A
#
# COMPACT_ATOMS: atom_id res chain seq x y z
N MET A 1 -19.19 2.12 -0.21
CA MET A 1 -18.09 1.67 -1.07
C MET A 1 -17.43 0.40 -0.53
N ASP A 2 -17.25 0.30 0.79
CA ASP A 2 -16.56 -0.84 1.44
C ASP A 2 -17.25 -2.20 1.22
N GLU A 3 -18.59 -2.23 1.16
CA GLU A 3 -19.32 -3.48 0.92
C GLU A 3 -19.18 -3.98 -0.52
N LEU A 4 -19.08 -3.06 -1.50
CA LEU A 4 -18.77 -3.39 -2.89
C LEU A 4 -17.37 -4.00 -2.98
N ILE A 5 -16.39 -3.35 -2.35
CA ILE A 5 -14.98 -3.80 -2.31
C ILE A 5 -14.88 -5.19 -1.69
N LYS A 6 -15.56 -5.43 -0.55
CA LYS A 6 -15.60 -6.75 0.11
C LYS A 6 -16.25 -7.83 -0.76
N LYS A 7 -17.34 -7.50 -1.45
CA LYS A 7 -18.01 -8.44 -2.36
C LYS A 7 -17.10 -8.80 -3.54
N ILE A 8 -16.47 -7.82 -4.19
CA ILE A 8 -15.53 -8.07 -5.30
C ILE A 8 -14.30 -8.84 -4.82
N ALA A 9 -13.72 -8.47 -3.68
CA ALA A 9 -12.60 -9.19 -3.07
C ALA A 9 -12.96 -10.65 -2.76
N GLY A 10 -14.19 -10.91 -2.33
CA GLY A 10 -14.73 -12.25 -2.13
C GLY A 10 -14.86 -13.08 -3.41
N LEU A 11 -14.94 -12.45 -4.59
CA LEU A 11 -14.87 -13.16 -5.88
C LEU A 11 -13.44 -13.57 -6.25
N GLY A 12 -12.41 -13.00 -5.61
CA GLY A 12 -11.01 -13.32 -5.88
C GLY A 12 -10.50 -12.81 -7.23
N PHE A 13 -9.55 -13.54 -7.83
CA PHE A 13 -8.95 -13.21 -9.13
C PHE A 13 -9.99 -12.98 -10.25
N PRO A 14 -11.07 -13.79 -10.35
CA PRO A 14 -12.13 -13.53 -11.31
C PRO A 14 -12.81 -12.15 -11.18
N GLY A 15 -12.92 -11.58 -9.97
CA GLY A 15 -13.45 -10.24 -9.76
C GLY A 15 -12.53 -9.15 -10.32
N ILE A 16 -11.21 -9.37 -10.25
CA ILE A 16 -10.21 -8.47 -10.84
C ILE A 16 -10.27 -8.48 -12.37
N ILE A 17 -10.40 -9.67 -12.97
CA ILE A 17 -10.54 -9.82 -14.42
C ILE A 17 -11.79 -9.08 -14.91
N LEU A 18 -12.90 -9.15 -14.17
CA LEU A 18 -14.12 -8.44 -14.50
C LEU A 18 -13.90 -6.92 -14.57
N ILE A 19 -13.25 -6.34 -13.55
CA ILE A 19 -12.91 -4.91 -13.51
C ILE A 19 -11.97 -4.55 -14.67
N ALA A 20 -10.93 -5.35 -14.90
CA ALA A 20 -9.96 -5.14 -15.98
C ALA A 20 -10.63 -5.06 -17.36
N VAL A 21 -11.48 -6.04 -17.65
CA VAL A 21 -12.21 -6.12 -18.91
C VAL A 21 -13.17 -4.93 -19.04
N MET A 22 -13.92 -4.57 -17.99
CA MET A 22 -14.84 -3.43 -18.02
C MET A 22 -14.13 -2.11 -18.29
N ALA A 23 -12.95 -1.91 -17.70
CA ALA A 23 -12.17 -0.70 -17.89
C ALA A 23 -11.53 -0.61 -19.27
N SER A 24 -11.05 -1.74 -19.81
CA SER A 24 -10.51 -1.80 -21.18
C SER A 24 -11.58 -1.65 -22.26
N THR A 25 -12.82 -2.07 -21.98
CA THR A 25 -13.91 -2.10 -22.98
C THR A 25 -14.81 -0.87 -22.96
N GLY A 26 -14.62 0.07 -22.02
CA GLY A 26 -15.31 1.37 -22.03
C GLY A 26 -16.84 1.31 -21.84
N LEU A 27 -17.32 0.35 -21.04
CA LEU A 27 -18.71 0.16 -20.56
C LEU A 27 -19.69 -0.63 -21.47
N THR A 28 -20.40 -1.60 -20.86
CA THR A 28 -21.71 -2.20 -21.25
C THR A 28 -21.83 -3.17 -22.44
N GLY A 29 -20.82 -3.97 -22.73
CA GLY A 29 -21.00 -5.11 -23.65
C GLY A 29 -21.60 -6.33 -22.95
N ALA A 30 -22.84 -6.74 -23.30
CA ALA A 30 -23.40 -8.02 -22.85
C ALA A 30 -22.45 -9.20 -23.16
N ALA A 31 -21.66 -9.12 -24.23
CA ALA A 31 -20.68 -10.14 -24.62
C ALA A 31 -19.46 -10.21 -23.68
N ALA A 32 -18.94 -9.08 -23.19
CA ALA A 32 -17.81 -9.05 -22.26
C ALA A 32 -18.22 -9.54 -20.85
N ILE A 33 -19.41 -9.14 -20.41
CA ILE A 33 -20.06 -9.67 -19.20
C ILE A 33 -20.28 -11.17 -19.36
N THR A 34 -20.80 -11.63 -20.51
CA THR A 34 -21.00 -13.07 -20.80
C THR A 34 -19.70 -13.86 -20.81
N ALA A 35 -18.61 -13.31 -21.39
CA ALA A 35 -17.30 -13.97 -21.41
C ALA A 35 -16.69 -14.06 -20.01
N ALA A 36 -16.77 -12.98 -19.22
CA ALA A 36 -16.32 -12.97 -17.84
C ALA A 36 -17.17 -13.92 -16.97
N LEU A 37 -18.50 -13.92 -17.15
CA LEU A 37 -19.42 -14.87 -16.49
C LEU A 37 -19.17 -16.32 -16.91
N ALA A 38 -18.83 -16.58 -18.18
CA ALA A 38 -18.53 -17.93 -18.67
C ALA A 38 -17.20 -18.45 -18.10
N PHE A 39 -16.22 -17.57 -17.90
CA PHE A 39 -14.97 -17.88 -17.21
C PHE A 39 -15.18 -18.11 -15.70
N LEU A 40 -16.16 -17.40 -15.12
CA LEU A 40 -16.60 -17.49 -13.71
C LEU A 40 -17.58 -18.62 -13.41
N GLY A 41 -18.27 -19.13 -14.44
CA GLY A 41 -19.49 -19.89 -14.33
C GLY A 41 -19.34 -21.30 -14.89
N GLY A 42 -18.86 -22.20 -14.04
CA GLY A 42 -19.26 -23.61 -14.16
C GLY A 42 -20.79 -23.78 -13.99
N PRO A 43 -21.31 -25.00 -13.82
CA PRO A 43 -22.76 -25.29 -13.76
C PRO A 43 -23.58 -24.53 -12.68
N ALA A 44 -22.95 -23.72 -11.82
CA ALA A 44 -23.58 -22.76 -10.90
C ALA A 44 -23.84 -21.35 -11.52
N GLY A 45 -23.54 -21.15 -12.80
CA GLY A 45 -23.48 -19.84 -13.48
C GLY A 45 -24.77 -19.01 -13.48
N MET A 46 -25.94 -19.61 -13.26
CA MET A 46 -27.21 -18.86 -13.21
C MET A 46 -27.38 -18.08 -11.90
N LEU A 47 -26.97 -18.65 -10.76
CA LEU A 47 -26.98 -17.95 -9.46
C LEU A 47 -25.80 -16.99 -9.35
N GLY A 48 -24.62 -17.40 -9.83
CA GLY A 48 -23.46 -16.51 -9.93
C GLY A 48 -23.75 -15.31 -10.82
N GLY A 49 -24.47 -15.50 -11.93
CA GLY A 49 -24.78 -14.43 -12.87
C GLY A 49 -25.64 -13.31 -12.27
N ILE A 50 -26.64 -13.62 -11.44
CA ILE A 50 -27.45 -12.59 -10.76
C ILE A 50 -26.59 -11.76 -9.81
N THR A 51 -25.69 -12.41 -9.06
CA THR A 51 -24.78 -11.70 -8.15
C THR A 51 -23.79 -10.80 -8.89
N VAL A 52 -23.25 -11.27 -10.02
CA VAL A 52 -22.32 -10.50 -10.85
C VAL A 52 -23.01 -9.34 -11.56
N LEU A 53 -24.24 -9.52 -12.04
CA LEU A 53 -25.03 -8.44 -12.66
C LEU A 53 -25.31 -7.31 -11.67
N GLY A 54 -25.65 -7.64 -10.42
CA GLY A 54 -25.84 -6.64 -9.36
C GLY A 54 -24.56 -5.86 -9.04
N LEU A 55 -23.41 -6.52 -9.06
CA LEU A 55 -22.10 -5.88 -8.83
C LEU A 55 -21.62 -5.07 -10.04
N THR A 56 -21.94 -5.50 -11.26
CA THR A 56 -21.50 -4.87 -12.51
C THR A 56 -21.92 -3.40 -12.59
N GLY A 57 -23.17 -3.08 -12.23
CA GLY A 57 -23.64 -1.70 -12.21
C GLY A 57 -22.89 -0.82 -11.21
N LEU A 58 -22.56 -1.38 -10.05
CA LEU A 58 -21.82 -0.68 -8.99
C LEU A 58 -20.33 -0.52 -9.35
N ILE A 59 -19.74 -1.52 -10.01
CA ILE A 59 -18.37 -1.45 -10.54
C ILE A 59 -18.28 -0.39 -11.63
N ALA A 60 -19.27 -0.34 -12.54
CA ALA A 60 -19.33 0.67 -13.60
C ALA A 60 -19.37 2.08 -13.02
N ASP A 61 -20.23 2.34 -12.03
CA ASP A 61 -20.32 3.63 -11.34
C ASP A 61 -18.99 3.98 -10.62
N ALA A 62 -18.39 3.01 -9.93
CA ALA A 62 -17.10 3.21 -9.27
C ALA A 62 -15.96 3.49 -10.26
N LEU A 63 -15.93 2.81 -11.41
CA LEU A 63 -14.94 3.06 -12.46
C LEU A 63 -15.07 4.48 -13.03
N THR A 64 -16.29 4.99 -13.17
CA THR A 64 -16.52 6.36 -13.66
C THR A 64 -16.23 7.44 -12.63
N ASN A 65 -16.47 7.18 -11.35
CA ASN A 65 -16.37 8.19 -10.28
C ASN A 65 -15.01 8.19 -9.57
N VAL A 66 -14.40 7.01 -9.39
CA VAL A 66 -13.22 6.79 -8.53
C VAL A 66 -11.98 6.45 -9.35
N GLY A 67 -12.15 5.89 -10.56
CA GLY A 67 -11.04 5.46 -11.42
C GLY A 67 -10.69 3.98 -11.27
N LEU A 68 -10.08 3.42 -12.32
CA LEU A 68 -9.67 2.00 -12.37
C LEU A 68 -8.63 1.67 -11.30
N GLU A 69 -7.64 2.55 -11.13
CA GLU A 69 -6.48 2.29 -10.29
C GLU A 69 -6.86 2.27 -8.82
N GLU A 70 -7.64 3.25 -8.38
CA GLU A 70 -8.15 3.36 -7.01
C GLU A 70 -9.08 2.18 -6.67
N LEU A 71 -9.95 1.77 -7.60
CA LEU A 71 -10.84 0.62 -7.40
C LEU A 71 -10.06 -0.70 -7.30
N LEU A 72 -9.11 -0.94 -8.20
CA LEU A 72 -8.26 -2.14 -8.15
C LEU A 72 -7.40 -2.16 -6.88
N THR A 73 -6.80 -1.02 -6.52
CA THR A 73 -6.02 -0.85 -5.29
C THR A 73 -6.86 -1.25 -4.09
N ALA A 74 -8.07 -0.69 -3.93
CA ALA A 74 -8.96 -1.00 -2.81
C ALA A 74 -9.34 -2.50 -2.72
N VAL A 75 -9.59 -3.14 -3.86
CA VAL A 75 -9.92 -4.58 -3.90
C VAL A 75 -8.71 -5.45 -3.55
N TYR A 76 -7.52 -5.14 -4.07
CA TYR A 76 -6.30 -5.85 -3.71
C TYR A 76 -5.92 -5.66 -2.23
N CYS A 77 -6.15 -4.46 -1.67
CA CYS A 77 -6.03 -4.21 -0.23
C CYS A 77 -6.93 -5.14 0.59
N GLN A 78 -8.20 -5.26 0.19
CA GLN A 78 -9.16 -6.09 0.88
C GLN A 78 -8.82 -7.59 0.75
N ARG A 79 -8.31 -8.05 -0.40
CA ARG A 79 -7.90 -9.46 -0.59
C ARG A 79 -6.66 -9.83 0.20
N ARG A 80 -5.73 -8.89 0.42
CA ARG A 80 -4.54 -9.11 1.27
C ARG A 80 -4.88 -9.50 2.71
N GLN A 81 -6.06 -9.14 3.22
CA GLN A 81 -6.52 -9.55 4.55
C GLN A 81 -6.85 -11.06 4.62
N SER A 82 -7.15 -11.70 3.50
CA SER A 82 -7.61 -13.09 3.42
C SER A 82 -6.65 -14.02 2.67
N GLU A 83 -5.71 -13.47 1.88
CA GLU A 83 -4.82 -14.24 1.00
C GLU A 83 -3.34 -13.85 1.16
N PRO A 84 -2.39 -14.80 0.99
CA PRO A 84 -0.97 -14.54 1.14
C PRO A 84 -0.38 -13.71 -0.03
N GLN A 85 0.56 -12.82 0.30
CA GLN A 85 1.17 -11.87 -0.64
C GLN A 85 1.76 -12.51 -1.91
N GLY A 86 2.43 -13.67 -1.76
CA GLY A 86 3.05 -14.37 -2.90
C GLY A 86 2.04 -14.76 -3.99
N LYS A 87 0.83 -15.15 -3.60
CA LYS A 87 -0.25 -15.52 -4.53
C LYS A 87 -0.80 -14.32 -5.28
N LEU A 88 -1.01 -13.19 -4.57
CA LEU A 88 -1.50 -11.95 -5.18
C LEU A 88 -0.48 -11.34 -6.16
N LEU A 89 0.83 -11.43 -5.85
CA LEU A 89 1.88 -10.96 -6.74
C LEU A 89 1.99 -11.81 -8.02
N GLU A 90 1.80 -13.12 -7.91
CA GLU A 90 1.76 -14.02 -9.06
C GLU A 90 0.56 -13.71 -9.97
N GLU A 91 -0.62 -13.48 -9.38
CA GLU A 91 -1.82 -13.05 -10.10
C GLU A 91 -1.59 -11.70 -10.83
N ILE A 92 -0.99 -10.71 -10.17
CA ILE A 92 -0.67 -9.40 -10.78
C ILE A 92 0.30 -9.55 -11.95
N ASN A 93 1.28 -10.44 -11.84
CA ASN A 93 2.21 -10.71 -12.94
C ASN A 93 1.49 -11.32 -14.16
N PHE A 94 0.51 -12.20 -13.89
CA PHE A 94 -0.28 -12.89 -14.90
C PHE A 94 -1.29 -11.99 -15.65
N LEU A 95 -1.61 -10.81 -15.09
CA LEU A 95 -2.51 -9.84 -15.72
C LEU A 95 -1.83 -9.10 -16.89
N SER A 96 -1.58 -9.78 -18.00
CA SER A 96 -0.98 -9.23 -19.23
C SER A 96 -1.79 -8.12 -19.90
N LEU A 97 -3.00 -7.82 -19.43
CA LEU A 97 -3.89 -6.80 -19.97
C LEU A 97 -3.62 -5.39 -19.42
N PHE A 98 -2.84 -5.25 -18.35
CA PHE A 98 -2.53 -3.96 -17.73
C PHE A 98 -1.15 -3.43 -18.13
N ASP A 99 -1.04 -2.11 -18.27
CA ASP A 99 0.22 -1.42 -18.55
C ASP A 99 1.27 -1.66 -17.44
N GLY A 100 2.55 -1.60 -17.81
CA GLY A 100 3.66 -1.88 -16.89
C GLY A 100 3.69 -0.96 -15.67
N ASP A 101 3.29 0.31 -15.83
CA ASP A 101 3.21 1.28 -14.73
C ASP A 101 2.12 0.92 -13.71
N LEU A 102 0.94 0.53 -14.19
CA LEU A 102 -0.17 0.08 -13.33
C LEU A 102 0.19 -1.21 -12.59
N LYS A 103 0.92 -2.13 -13.24
CA LYS A 103 1.42 -3.35 -12.58
C LYS A 103 2.39 -3.03 -11.46
N GLU A 104 3.35 -2.13 -11.68
CA GLU A 104 4.31 -1.74 -10.65
C GLU A 104 3.62 -1.02 -9.49
N ARG A 105 2.61 -0.19 -9.76
CA ARG A 105 1.80 0.45 -8.71
C ARG A 105 0.95 -0.55 -7.93
N LEU A 106 0.36 -1.55 -8.59
CA LEU A 106 -0.38 -2.64 -7.93
C LEU A 106 0.53 -3.54 -7.09
N LYS A 107 1.73 -3.87 -7.61
CA LYS A 107 2.75 -4.60 -6.83
C LYS A 107 3.16 -3.78 -5.62
N ALA A 108 3.46 -2.49 -5.80
CA ALA A 108 3.79 -1.59 -4.72
C ALA A 108 2.69 -1.59 -3.66
N THR A 109 1.41 -1.50 -4.03
CA THR A 109 0.26 -1.56 -3.11
C THR A 109 0.08 -2.91 -2.39
N VAL A 110 0.50 -4.02 -3.00
CA VAL A 110 0.45 -5.36 -2.38
C VAL A 110 1.66 -5.62 -1.50
N THR A 111 2.84 -5.07 -1.84
CA THR A 111 4.07 -5.16 -1.04
C THR A 111 4.10 -4.15 0.10
N ASP A 112 3.73 -2.91 -0.18
CA ASP A 112 3.58 -1.81 0.78
C ASP A 112 2.23 -1.96 1.47
N VAL A 113 2.16 -1.77 2.78
CA VAL A 113 0.90 -1.96 3.53
C VAL A 113 -0.17 -1.07 2.91
N CYS A 114 -1.21 -1.71 2.38
CA CYS A 114 -2.22 -1.08 1.53
C CYS A 114 -2.81 0.17 2.18
N GLY A 115 -2.32 1.34 1.75
CA GLY A 115 -2.63 2.62 2.35
C GLY A 115 -3.84 3.26 1.70
N CYS A 116 -5.02 2.93 2.19
CA CYS A 116 -6.13 3.89 2.24
C CYS A 116 -6.73 3.76 3.63
N ASN A 117 -6.27 4.63 4.55
CA ASN A 117 -6.67 4.79 5.96
C ASN A 117 -7.09 3.51 6.70
N THR A 118 -6.42 3.23 7.81
CA THR A 118 -6.84 2.32 8.91
C THR A 118 -6.13 0.96 9.04
N ILE A 119 -4.91 0.74 8.55
CA ILE A 119 -4.01 -0.27 9.19
C ILE A 119 -2.55 0.20 9.10
N VAL A 120 -2.24 1.28 9.83
CA VAL A 120 -0.90 1.44 10.41
C VAL A 120 -0.74 0.57 11.66
N ALA A 121 -1.86 0.20 12.30
CA ALA A 121 -1.84 -0.68 13.45
C ALA A 121 -1.70 -2.14 13.01
N GLN A 122 -0.47 -2.66 12.90
CA GLN A 122 -0.04 -3.94 13.50
C GLN A 122 1.49 -4.17 13.42
N ALA A 123 2.28 -3.21 12.91
CA ALA A 123 3.74 -3.17 13.14
C ALA A 123 4.29 -1.76 13.41
N ILE A 124 3.43 -0.77 13.63
CA ILE A 124 3.78 0.53 14.19
C ILE A 124 2.99 0.61 15.48
N THR A 125 3.66 0.65 16.62
CA THR A 125 2.98 0.97 17.87
C THR A 125 2.72 2.46 17.93
N ASP A 126 1.78 2.88 18.79
CA ASP A 126 1.50 4.30 19.10
C ASP A 126 2.81 5.12 19.26
N ASP A 127 3.83 4.52 19.89
CA ASP A 127 5.16 5.10 20.06
C ASP A 127 5.86 5.44 18.73
N THR A 128 5.80 4.57 17.71
CA THR A 128 6.49 4.83 16.44
C THR A 128 5.74 5.86 15.59
N GLU A 129 4.41 5.89 15.62
CA GLU A 129 3.64 6.96 14.95
C GLU A 129 3.97 8.33 15.55
N GLU A 130 3.99 8.44 16.88
CA GLU A 130 4.35 9.68 17.58
C GLU A 130 5.79 10.10 17.27
N VAL A 131 6.72 9.15 17.21
CA VAL A 131 8.12 9.42 16.84
C VAL A 131 8.23 9.93 15.40
N ILE A 132 7.50 9.34 14.45
CA ILE A 132 7.46 9.84 13.06
C ILE A 132 6.91 11.27 13.03
N ALA A 133 5.82 11.55 13.74
CA ALA A 133 5.24 12.89 13.79
C ALA A 133 6.23 13.93 14.37
N ILE A 134 7.00 13.56 15.40
CA ILE A 134 8.06 14.43 15.96
C ILE A 134 9.14 14.72 14.92
N LEU A 135 9.54 13.73 14.12
CA LEU A 135 10.56 13.90 13.08
C LEU A 135 10.04 14.75 11.91
N GLU A 136 8.80 14.53 11.45
CA GLU A 136 8.19 15.30 10.36
C GLU A 136 7.97 16.77 10.71
N TYR A 137 7.78 17.08 12.00
CA TYR A 137 7.65 18.46 12.47
C TYR A 137 8.98 19.23 12.46
N VAL A 138 10.13 18.57 12.28
CA VAL A 138 11.43 19.26 12.20
C VAL A 138 11.46 20.14 10.95
N PRO A 139 11.75 21.45 11.08
CA PRO A 139 11.87 22.33 9.93
C PRO A 139 12.86 21.81 8.89
N GLY A 140 12.48 21.83 7.61
CA GLY A 140 13.30 21.35 6.51
C GLY A 140 13.43 19.81 6.41
N MET A 141 12.57 19.06 7.12
CA MET A 141 12.48 17.61 6.95
C MET A 141 11.99 17.25 5.54
N THR A 142 12.80 16.46 4.83
CA THR A 142 12.52 15.95 3.49
C THR A 142 12.56 14.43 3.52
N ARG A 143 11.66 13.76 2.80
CA ARG A 143 11.62 12.29 2.76
C ARG A 143 12.89 11.71 2.11
N ALA A 144 13.50 10.73 2.78
CA ALA A 144 14.70 10.04 2.31
C ALA A 144 14.34 8.77 1.55
N HIS A 145 15.19 8.37 0.60
CA HIS A 145 14.97 7.18 -0.21
C HIS A 145 15.44 5.93 0.54
N HIS A 146 14.78 4.80 0.30
CA HIS A 146 15.12 3.51 0.92
C HIS A 146 16.57 3.03 0.66
N ARG A 147 17.23 3.56 -0.38
CA ARG A 147 18.62 3.18 -0.71
C ARG A 147 19.60 3.64 0.36
N ASP A 148 19.30 4.76 1.01
CA ASP A 148 20.15 5.42 2.00
C ASP A 148 20.07 4.72 3.37
N PHE A 149 18.98 3.96 3.59
CA PHE A 149 18.74 3.18 4.79
C PHE A 149 19.84 2.15 5.08
N LYS A 150 20.38 1.50 4.05
CA LYS A 150 21.44 0.49 4.20
C LYS A 150 22.74 1.04 4.79
N SER A 151 22.97 2.34 4.63
CA SER A 151 24.16 3.03 5.15
C SER A 151 23.95 3.55 6.57
N SER A 152 22.73 3.44 7.11
CA SER A 152 22.38 3.99 8.42
C SER A 152 22.78 3.08 9.57
N ASN A 153 23.24 3.71 10.66
CA ASN A 153 23.66 3.03 11.87
C ASN A 153 22.61 3.23 12.98
N PRO A 154 22.27 2.18 13.75
CA PRO A 154 21.32 2.29 14.85
C PRO A 154 21.86 3.18 15.97
N VAL A 155 21.04 4.12 16.44
CA VAL A 155 21.38 5.05 17.53
C VAL A 155 20.56 4.84 18.80
N MET A 156 19.37 4.24 18.70
CA MET A 156 18.56 3.80 19.84
C MET A 156 17.50 2.80 19.39
N ARG A 157 16.99 2.01 20.33
CA ARG A 157 15.79 1.20 20.17
C ARG A 157 14.66 1.84 20.95
N LEU A 158 13.47 1.86 20.37
CA LEU A 158 12.24 2.32 21.01
C LEU A 158 11.65 1.19 21.87
N ARG A 159 10.74 1.53 22.79
CA ARG A 159 10.04 0.58 23.68
C ARG A 159 9.31 -0.54 22.92
N ASP A 160 8.86 -0.24 21.71
CA ASP A 160 8.16 -1.17 20.85
C ASP A 160 9.08 -2.10 20.03
N GLY A 161 10.39 -1.97 20.19
CA GLY A 161 11.39 -2.74 19.48
C GLY A 161 11.80 -2.16 18.12
N SER A 162 11.16 -1.08 17.66
CA SER A 162 11.59 -0.32 16.49
C SER A 162 12.95 0.35 16.75
N VAL A 163 13.71 0.62 15.71
CA VAL A 163 15.09 1.12 15.83
C VAL A 163 15.24 2.42 15.08
N VAL A 164 15.64 3.48 15.79
CA VAL A 164 16.02 4.74 15.14
C VAL A 164 17.46 4.61 14.68
N LYS A 165 17.69 4.85 13.39
CA LYS A 165 19.00 4.81 12.73
C LYS A 165 19.31 6.19 12.19
N THR A 166 20.58 6.58 12.18
CA THR A 166 21.03 7.83 11.58
C THR A 166 22.13 7.58 10.57
N TRP A 167 22.22 8.44 9.58
CA TRP A 167 23.30 8.43 8.61
C TRP A 167 23.71 9.85 8.27
N LYS A 168 25.00 10.08 8.14
CA LYS A 168 25.54 11.30 7.56
C LYS A 168 26.10 10.92 6.20
N ASN A 169 25.50 11.47 5.14
CA ASN A 169 25.97 11.18 3.79
C ASN A 169 27.37 11.80 3.54
N PRO A 170 28.06 11.44 2.45
CA PRO A 170 29.39 11.99 2.15
C PRO A 170 29.43 13.52 2.01
N PHE A 171 28.29 14.16 1.78
CA PHE A 171 28.15 15.61 1.72
C PHE A 171 27.81 16.24 3.09
N GLY A 172 27.82 15.46 4.17
CA GLY A 172 27.59 15.95 5.53
C GLY A 172 26.13 16.21 5.90
N VAL A 173 25.17 15.78 5.07
CA VAL A 173 23.72 15.96 5.31
C VAL A 173 23.22 14.87 6.25
N ASP A 174 22.50 15.29 7.30
CA ASP A 174 21.97 14.41 8.34
C ASP A 174 20.68 13.73 7.88
N HIS A 175 20.67 12.40 7.98
CA HIS A 175 19.53 11.54 7.70
C HIS A 175 19.14 10.78 8.97
N VAL A 176 17.84 10.56 9.10
CA VAL A 176 17.22 9.76 10.16
C VAL A 176 16.30 8.72 9.50
N PHE A 177 16.30 7.52 10.07
CA PHE A 177 15.47 6.43 9.63
C PHE A 177 14.87 5.72 10.85
N ILE A 178 13.74 5.07 10.65
CA ILE A 178 13.13 4.17 11.62
C ILE A 178 12.99 2.81 10.96
N ALA A 179 13.44 1.77 11.66
CA ALA A 179 13.33 0.38 11.26
C ALA A 179 12.39 -0.39 12.19
N ASP A 180 11.70 -1.39 11.68
CA ASP A 180 10.93 -2.34 12.50
C ASP A 180 11.86 -3.36 13.21
N ARG A 181 11.28 -4.30 13.94
CA ARG A 181 12.02 -5.39 14.61
C ARG A 181 12.76 -6.33 13.66
N ASN A 182 12.33 -6.38 12.39
CA ASN A 182 12.90 -7.21 11.33
C ASN A 182 13.90 -6.43 10.45
N ASP A 183 14.28 -5.21 10.85
CA ASP A 183 15.15 -4.28 10.11
C ASP A 183 14.58 -3.80 8.76
N ASN A 184 13.26 -3.81 8.60
CA ASN A 184 12.58 -3.16 7.48
C ASN A 184 12.41 -1.66 7.77
N MET A 185 12.69 -0.81 6.78
CA MET A 185 12.50 0.63 6.92
C MET A 185 11.00 0.99 7.02
N ILE A 186 10.61 1.62 8.12
CA ILE A 186 9.28 2.20 8.34
C ILE A 186 9.25 3.67 7.87
N TYR A 187 10.30 4.43 8.21
CA TYR A 187 10.40 5.86 7.92
C TYR A 187 11.82 6.25 7.53
N GLY A 188 11.95 7.27 6.69
CA GLY A 188 13.22 7.86 6.30
C GLY A 188 13.05 9.34 6.00
N GLY A 189 13.92 10.16 6.57
CA GLY A 189 13.94 11.60 6.39
C GLY A 189 15.36 12.16 6.46
N PHE A 190 15.56 13.35 5.91
CA PHE A 190 16.81 14.08 6.00
C PHE A 190 16.54 15.57 6.14
N VAL A 191 17.50 16.28 6.71
CA VAL A 191 17.44 17.73 6.86
C VAL A 191 18.70 18.36 6.27
N GLY A 192 18.54 19.55 5.67
CA GLY A 192 19.69 20.36 5.25
C GLY A 192 20.52 20.85 6.44
N TRP A 193 21.77 21.27 6.20
CA TRP A 193 22.72 21.65 7.25
C TRP A 193 22.19 22.69 8.26
N ILE A 194 21.37 23.63 7.80
CA ILE A 194 20.79 24.68 8.66
C ILE A 194 19.80 24.13 9.71
N HIS A 195 19.33 22.90 9.53
CA HIS A 195 18.36 22.24 10.40
C HIS A 195 18.92 21.01 11.12
N SER A 196 20.22 20.72 10.98
CA SER A 196 20.90 19.60 11.64
C SER A 196 20.72 19.63 13.18
N ASP A 197 20.85 20.81 13.79
CA ASP A 197 20.65 20.96 15.24
C ASP A 197 19.20 20.67 15.66
N GLY A 198 18.23 21.07 14.82
CA GLY A 198 16.82 20.78 15.03
C GLY A 198 16.53 19.28 15.00
N LEU A 199 17.11 18.56 14.04
CA LEU A 199 17.01 17.10 13.97
C LEU A 199 17.67 16.42 15.17
N ASN A 200 18.87 16.86 15.57
CA ASN A 200 19.56 16.32 16.75
C ASN A 200 18.75 16.54 18.04
N ALA A 201 18.12 17.70 18.19
CA ALA A 201 17.24 17.99 19.32
C ALA A 201 15.98 17.09 19.32
N ALA A 202 15.39 16.84 18.15
CA ALA A 202 14.26 15.93 18.00
C ALA A 202 14.65 14.49 18.38
N ILE A 203 15.78 13.99 17.89
CA ILE A 203 16.31 12.66 18.24
C ILE A 203 16.59 12.56 19.75
N ALA A 204 17.17 13.59 20.37
CA ALA A 204 17.40 13.61 21.81
C ALA A 204 16.08 13.61 22.62
N ARG A 205 15.04 14.29 22.12
CA ARG A 205 13.70 14.25 22.71
C ARG A 205 13.07 12.86 22.60
N ILE A 206 13.17 12.23 21.43
CA ILE A 206 12.68 10.87 21.19
C ILE A 206 13.35 9.89 22.17
N ARG A 207 14.68 9.98 22.32
CA ARG A 207 15.43 9.13 23.26
C ARG A 207 14.95 9.26 24.70
N ARG A 208 14.53 10.44 25.15
CA ARG A 208 14.10 10.62 26.55
C ARG A 208 12.70 10.06 26.82
N ASN A 209 11.84 10.04 25.81
CA ASN A 209 10.42 9.76 25.99
C ASN A 209 10.02 8.34 25.56
N TYR A 210 10.78 7.74 24.62
CA TYR A 210 10.40 6.50 23.94
C TYR A 210 11.51 5.45 23.87
N ALA A 211 12.70 5.71 24.41
CA ALA A 211 13.77 4.71 24.54
C ALA A 211 13.80 4.05 25.92
#